data_AF-A0A0L0LNN4-F1
#
_entry.id   AF-A0A0L0LNN4-F1
#
_cell.length_a   1.000
_cell.length_b   1.000
_cell.length_c   1.000
_cell.angle_alpha   90.00
_cell.angle_beta   90.00
_cell.angle_gamma   90.00
#
_symmetry.space_group_name_H-M   'P 1'
#
loop_
_entity.id
_entity.type
_entity.pdbx_description
1 polymer ?
#
loop_
_entity_poly.entity_id
_entity_poly.type
_entity_poly.pdbx_seq_one_letter_code
_entity_poly.pdbx_strand_id
1 'polypeptide(L)'
;MNVIMEHIMAAPSRASKLFVQMGAAAALVAVVSFIGGLYIGAHDTNGFLVKSIPFVHDGLNSSADESVNLAGVWKAWHALDDKFVETHASSTIPETKEKIWGLIEGLTASYGDPYTVFFPPSEAKVFQENIAGNFGGVGIELGVNKEGILTVIAPLKGTPAERAGVHAGDLIVSINEKSTDGMSTDEAVHLIRGEKGTTVAFVFAREGKPVELTITRDTIQVPTIDASYDAKSGVYTIALYSFTQNSGQLFSNALATFRASGATRLVIDLRGNPGGYLESAVNMASHFLPKGGTVVTEDYKGKQENIVHESLGTGGIPAGTKIVILIDQGSASASEILAGALQDAKVATLIGTRSFGKGSVQELVDIDGGSLKVTVARWLTPSGRSISDGGLIPDIKVERTQQDFTAGKDPQKDRAIQFLTTGK
;
A
#
# COMPACT_ATOMS: atom_id res chain seq x y z
N MET A 1 39.90 50.79 -58.46
CA MET A 1 39.12 51.00 -59.71
C MET A 1 37.97 50.02 -59.66
N ASN A 2 36.75 50.55 -59.64
CA ASN A 2 35.44 49.92 -59.39
C ASN A 2 35.29 48.53 -60.03
N VAL A 3 34.51 47.60 -59.45
CA VAL A 3 33.08 47.47 -59.79
C VAL A 3 32.39 46.42 -58.88
N ILE A 4 31.32 46.87 -58.21
CA ILE A 4 30.01 46.22 -58.00
C ILE A 4 29.92 44.93 -57.15
N MET A 5 29.29 45.04 -55.98
CA MET A 5 28.35 44.04 -55.49
C MET A 5 27.28 44.71 -54.63
N GLU A 6 26.10 44.94 -55.19
CA GLU A 6 24.88 45.08 -54.38
C GLU A 6 23.80 44.16 -54.96
N HIS A 7 23.28 43.33 -54.06
CA HIS A 7 22.48 42.14 -54.29
C HIS A 7 21.10 42.45 -54.87
N ILE A 8 20.75 41.77 -55.97
CA ILE A 8 19.38 41.64 -56.47
C ILE A 8 18.65 40.63 -55.57
N MET A 9 17.61 41.10 -54.87
CA MET A 9 16.57 40.24 -54.29
C MET A 9 15.82 39.54 -55.43
N ALA A 10 16.13 38.27 -55.69
CA ALA A 10 15.38 37.43 -56.60
C ALA A 10 14.11 36.91 -55.91
N ALA A 11 12.96 37.20 -56.52
CA ALA A 11 11.68 36.64 -56.10
C ALA A 11 11.69 35.10 -56.21
N PRO A 12 11.10 34.37 -55.24
CA PRO A 12 11.14 32.91 -55.22
C PRO A 12 10.53 32.30 -56.50
N SER A 13 11.31 31.41 -57.14
CA SER A 13 10.95 30.69 -58.36
C SER A 13 9.68 29.86 -58.19
N ARG A 14 8.97 29.58 -59.30
CA ARG A 14 7.74 28.75 -59.31
C ARG A 14 7.92 27.40 -58.60
N ALA A 15 9.11 26.81 -58.69
CA ALA A 15 9.49 25.58 -57.99
C ALA A 15 9.59 25.78 -56.47
N SER A 16 10.19 26.89 -56.00
CA SER A 16 10.25 27.22 -54.57
C SER A 16 8.87 27.53 -53.97
N LYS A 17 7.96 28.14 -54.74
CA LYS A 17 6.55 28.31 -54.33
C LYS A 17 5.83 26.98 -54.24
N LEU A 18 6.12 26.03 -55.13
CA LEU A 18 5.56 24.68 -55.09
C LEU A 18 6.09 23.89 -53.88
N PHE A 19 7.39 23.99 -53.56
CA PHE A 19 7.98 23.38 -52.36
C PHE A 19 7.47 24.00 -51.07
N VAL A 20 7.27 25.32 -51.02
CA VAL A 20 6.66 26.00 -49.87
C VAL A 20 5.18 25.65 -49.75
N GLN A 21 4.44 25.51 -50.85
CA GLN A 21 3.04 25.05 -50.84
C GLN A 21 2.91 23.57 -50.45
N MET A 22 3.83 22.70 -50.89
CA MET A 22 3.88 21.30 -50.47
C MET A 22 4.32 21.16 -49.01
N GLY A 23 5.26 22.00 -48.55
CA GLY A 23 5.66 22.09 -47.15
C GLY A 23 4.54 22.62 -46.25
N ALA A 24 3.80 23.62 -46.71
CA ALA A 24 2.62 24.15 -46.00
C ALA A 24 1.46 23.16 -46.00
N ALA A 25 1.23 22.42 -47.10
CA ALA A 25 0.23 21.36 -47.16
C ALA A 25 0.62 20.15 -46.29
N ALA A 26 1.90 19.77 -46.26
CA ALA A 26 2.40 18.72 -45.36
C ALA A 26 2.33 19.14 -43.88
N ALA A 27 2.62 20.41 -43.57
CA ALA A 27 2.44 20.97 -42.24
C ALA A 27 0.96 21.04 -41.84
N LEU A 28 0.06 21.39 -42.76
CA LEU A 28 -1.38 21.40 -42.53
C LEU A 28 -1.91 19.97 -42.31
N VAL A 29 -1.45 18.99 -43.09
CA VAL A 29 -1.78 17.57 -42.90
C VAL A 29 -1.22 17.04 -41.59
N ALA A 30 -0.02 17.46 -41.17
CA ALA A 30 0.56 17.10 -39.89
C ALA A 30 -0.20 17.73 -38.71
N VAL A 31 -0.65 18.99 -38.83
CA VAL A 31 -1.47 19.67 -37.82
C VAL A 31 -2.89 19.06 -37.77
N VAL A 32 -3.50 18.73 -38.91
CA VAL A 32 -4.80 18.05 -38.95
C VAL A 32 -4.69 16.61 -38.44
N SER A 33 -3.59 15.91 -38.69
CA SER A 33 -3.31 14.58 -38.13
C SER A 33 -2.97 14.66 -36.64
N PHE A 34 -2.37 15.74 -36.16
CA PHE A 34 -2.09 15.98 -34.75
C PHE A 34 -3.36 16.40 -33.99
N ILE A 35 -4.20 17.25 -34.56
CA ILE A 35 -5.51 17.62 -34.00
C ILE A 35 -6.48 16.44 -34.09
N GLY A 36 -6.48 15.69 -35.19
CA GLY A 36 -7.22 14.43 -35.33
C GLY A 36 -6.71 13.36 -34.38
N GLY A 37 -5.39 13.28 -34.16
CA GLY A 37 -4.76 12.44 -33.14
C GLY A 37 -5.00 12.92 -31.71
N LEU A 38 -5.25 14.22 -31.48
CA LEU A 38 -5.70 14.77 -30.21
C LEU A 38 -7.21 14.62 -30.01
N TYR A 39 -8.01 14.55 -31.07
CA TYR A 39 -9.46 14.33 -30.99
C TYR A 39 -9.79 12.84 -30.83
N ILE A 40 -9.11 11.98 -31.60
CA ILE A 40 -9.09 10.53 -31.41
C ILE A 40 -8.35 10.22 -30.10
N GLY A 41 -7.28 10.93 -29.77
CA GLY A 41 -6.64 10.86 -28.45
C GLY A 41 -7.59 11.26 -27.33
N ALA A 42 -8.33 12.37 -27.44
CA ALA A 42 -9.30 12.79 -26.43
C ALA A 42 -10.58 11.91 -26.38
N HIS A 43 -10.78 11.02 -27.35
CA HIS A 43 -11.88 10.03 -27.34
C HIS A 43 -11.40 8.58 -27.14
N ASP A 44 -10.10 8.31 -27.22
CA ASP A 44 -9.49 6.97 -27.18
C ASP A 44 -8.29 6.90 -26.21
N THR A 45 -7.99 7.97 -25.46
CA THR A 45 -7.19 7.91 -24.23
C THR A 45 -8.09 7.61 -23.04
N ASN A 46 -8.64 6.40 -23.03
CA ASN A 46 -8.83 5.66 -21.78
C ASN A 46 -7.83 4.49 -21.70
N GLY A 47 -6.65 4.70 -22.29
CA GLY A 47 -5.44 3.92 -22.04
C GLY A 47 -4.75 4.34 -20.74
N PHE A 48 -4.81 3.42 -19.77
CA PHE A 48 -3.71 3.10 -18.87
C PHE A 48 -3.15 4.20 -17.96
N LEU A 49 -4.03 5.03 -17.41
CA LEU A 49 -3.85 5.55 -16.05
C LEU A 49 -4.58 4.58 -15.13
N VAL A 50 -3.84 3.98 -14.20
CA VAL A 50 -4.38 3.11 -13.15
C VAL A 50 -5.51 3.89 -12.48
N LYS A 51 -6.74 3.52 -12.82
CA LYS A 51 -7.93 3.96 -12.10
C LYS A 51 -7.63 3.66 -10.63
N SER A 52 -7.64 4.72 -9.83
CA SER A 52 -8.23 4.72 -8.49
C SER A 52 -9.03 3.44 -8.27
N ILE A 53 -8.76 2.70 -7.17
CA ILE A 53 -9.58 1.57 -6.69
C ILE A 53 -11.00 1.82 -7.19
N PRO A 54 -11.54 1.01 -8.11
CA PRO A 54 -12.75 1.39 -8.79
C PRO A 54 -13.82 1.50 -7.71
N PHE A 55 -14.16 2.74 -7.35
CA PHE A 55 -15.49 3.06 -6.90
C PHE A 55 -16.34 2.77 -8.13
N VAL A 56 -16.74 1.50 -8.23
CA VAL A 56 -17.83 1.09 -9.10
C VAL A 56 -18.97 2.05 -8.76
N HIS A 57 -19.64 2.61 -9.76
CA HIS A 57 -21.03 3.01 -9.54
C HIS A 57 -21.69 1.73 -9.09
N ASP A 58 -21.79 1.54 -7.78
CA ASP A 58 -21.86 0.25 -7.09
C ASP A 58 -23.03 -0.61 -7.61
N GLY A 59 -24.01 0.01 -8.29
CA GLY A 59 -25.17 -0.66 -8.83
C GLY A 59 -25.99 -1.28 -7.70
N LEU A 60 -25.68 -0.91 -6.46
CA LEU A 60 -26.29 -1.44 -5.27
C LEU A 60 -27.63 -0.73 -5.09
N ASN A 61 -28.63 -1.53 -4.79
CA ASN A 61 -29.95 -1.02 -4.57
C ASN A 61 -30.00 -0.31 -3.20
N SER A 62 -30.23 1.00 -3.23
CA SER A 62 -30.42 1.82 -2.03
C SER A 62 -31.88 1.90 -1.58
N SER A 63 -32.82 1.23 -2.28
CA SER A 63 -34.21 1.18 -1.87
C SER A 63 -34.35 0.39 -0.57
N ALA A 64 -35.20 0.87 0.34
CA ALA A 64 -35.56 0.12 1.53
C ALA A 64 -36.15 -1.25 1.14
N ASP A 65 -35.66 -2.30 1.79
CA ASP A 65 -36.29 -3.61 1.72
C ASP A 65 -37.59 -3.56 2.55
N GLU A 66 -38.74 -3.58 1.88
CA GLU A 66 -40.06 -3.50 2.52
C GLU A 66 -40.33 -4.68 3.48
N SER A 67 -39.57 -5.77 3.38
CA SER A 67 -39.66 -6.90 4.31
C SER A 67 -38.99 -6.64 5.66
N VAL A 68 -38.14 -5.61 5.76
CA VAL A 68 -37.37 -5.28 6.96
C VAL A 68 -38.13 -4.28 7.83
N ASN A 69 -38.47 -4.69 9.06
CA ASN A 69 -39.12 -3.83 10.04
C ASN A 69 -38.10 -3.08 10.92
N LEU A 70 -37.95 -1.78 10.69
CA LEU A 70 -37.04 -0.91 11.44
C LEU A 70 -37.69 -0.20 12.65
N ALA A 71 -38.92 -0.55 13.03
CA ALA A 71 -39.61 0.11 14.17
C ALA A 71 -38.81 0.02 15.48
N GLY A 72 -38.09 -1.09 15.69
CA GLY A 72 -37.19 -1.25 16.83
C GLY A 72 -36.02 -0.25 16.82
N VAL A 73 -35.42 -0.02 15.65
CA VAL A 73 -34.33 0.96 15.46
C VAL A 73 -34.82 2.36 15.79
N TRP A 74 -35.97 2.78 15.24
CA TRP A 74 -36.54 4.10 15.51
C TRP A 74 -36.94 4.29 16.97
N LYS A 75 -37.53 3.27 17.60
CA LYS A 75 -37.86 3.34 19.03
C LYS A 75 -36.61 3.49 19.90
N ALA A 76 -35.53 2.79 19.57
CA ALA A 76 -34.25 2.93 20.27
C ALA A 76 -33.64 4.32 20.07
N TRP A 77 -33.65 4.81 18.81
CA TRP A 77 -33.19 6.16 18.47
C TRP A 77 -33.89 7.24 19.29
N HIS A 78 -35.24 7.27 19.26
CA HIS A 78 -36.01 8.25 20.03
C HIS A 78 -35.83 8.09 21.54
N ALA A 79 -35.75 6.84 22.03
CA ALA A 79 -35.50 6.62 23.46
C ALA A 79 -34.12 7.15 23.90
N LEU A 80 -33.10 7.07 23.06
CA LEU A 80 -31.78 7.65 23.33
C LEU A 80 -31.84 9.18 23.26
N ASP A 81 -32.46 9.77 22.22
CA ASP A 81 -32.60 11.23 22.09
C ASP A 81 -33.37 11.85 23.27
N ASP A 82 -34.44 11.19 23.72
CA ASP A 82 -35.31 11.72 24.77
C ASP A 82 -34.77 11.48 26.19
N LYS A 83 -34.02 10.39 26.41
CA LYS A 83 -33.69 9.90 27.76
C LYS A 83 -32.20 9.84 28.08
N PHE A 84 -31.31 9.92 27.08
CA PHE A 84 -29.88 9.90 27.34
C PHE A 84 -29.46 11.17 28.10
N VAL A 85 -28.60 11.00 29.10
CA VAL A 85 -28.08 12.10 29.92
C VAL A 85 -26.55 11.98 29.91
N GLU A 86 -25.87 13.05 29.50
CA GLU A 86 -24.41 13.10 29.57
C GLU A 86 -23.95 13.00 31.03
N THR A 87 -23.04 12.08 31.32
CA THR A 87 -22.44 11.92 32.65
C THR A 87 -20.93 12.13 32.57
N HIS A 88 -20.28 12.32 33.72
CA HIS A 88 -18.89 12.76 33.85
C HIS A 88 -17.81 11.80 33.29
N ALA A 89 -18.20 10.75 32.57
CA ALA A 89 -17.32 9.88 31.81
C ALA A 89 -17.59 10.05 30.32
N SER A 90 -16.84 10.97 29.68
CA SER A 90 -16.60 11.04 28.23
C SER A 90 -17.81 10.93 27.29
N SER A 91 -19.01 11.27 27.76
CA SER A 91 -20.23 11.12 26.98
C SER A 91 -20.52 12.41 26.24
N THR A 92 -20.40 12.39 24.91
CA THR A 92 -20.89 13.44 24.01
C THR A 92 -22.11 12.92 23.27
N ILE A 93 -23.15 13.75 23.12
CA ILE A 93 -24.29 13.40 22.26
C ILE A 93 -23.81 13.37 20.79
N PRO A 94 -23.88 12.22 20.09
CA PRO A 94 -23.43 12.13 18.71
C PRO A 94 -24.37 12.88 17.76
N GLU A 95 -23.81 13.41 16.68
CA GLU A 95 -24.57 13.99 15.59
C GLU A 95 -25.40 12.92 14.86
N THR A 96 -26.44 13.34 14.13
CA THR A 96 -27.29 12.41 13.37
C THR A 96 -26.49 11.53 12.41
N LYS A 97 -25.45 12.06 11.76
CA LYS A 97 -24.59 11.29 10.86
C LYS A 97 -23.79 10.22 11.60
N GLU A 98 -23.24 10.56 12.77
CA GLU A 98 -22.49 9.62 13.60
C GLU A 98 -23.37 8.48 14.10
N LYS A 99 -24.64 8.76 14.47
CA LYS A 99 -25.62 7.72 14.79
C LYS A 99 -25.91 6.81 13.60
N ILE A 100 -26.07 7.37 12.39
CA ILE A 100 -26.28 6.58 11.16
C ILE A 100 -25.08 5.69 10.87
N TRP A 101 -23.86 6.24 10.95
CA TRP A 101 -22.64 5.45 10.80
C TRP A 101 -22.55 4.35 11.84
N GLY A 102 -22.88 4.60 13.11
CA GLY A 102 -22.95 3.57 14.15
C GLY A 102 -23.98 2.47 13.85
N LEU A 103 -25.10 2.79 13.19
CA LEU A 103 -26.06 1.77 12.72
C LEU A 103 -25.46 0.92 11.60
N ILE A 104 -24.76 1.55 10.64
CA ILE A 104 -24.09 0.84 9.54
C ILE A 104 -22.99 -0.06 10.12
N GLU A 105 -22.15 0.44 11.02
CA GLU A 105 -21.12 -0.33 11.73
C GLU A 105 -21.72 -1.54 12.46
N GLY A 106 -22.83 -1.33 13.19
CA GLY A 106 -23.53 -2.42 13.88
C GLY A 106 -24.07 -3.48 12.90
N LEU A 107 -24.63 -3.06 11.76
CA LEU A 107 -25.06 -3.97 10.70
C LEU A 107 -23.88 -4.73 10.12
N THR A 108 -22.78 -4.04 9.80
CA THR A 108 -21.57 -4.65 9.24
C THR A 108 -20.97 -5.66 10.22
N ALA A 109 -20.85 -5.31 11.50
CA ALA A 109 -20.34 -6.19 12.55
C ALA A 109 -21.21 -7.45 12.73
N SER A 110 -22.51 -7.40 12.41
CA SER A 110 -23.41 -8.56 12.51
C SER A 110 -23.04 -9.72 11.58
N TYR A 111 -22.24 -9.48 10.54
CA TYR A 111 -21.73 -10.53 9.65
C TYR A 111 -20.66 -11.40 10.30
N GLY A 112 -20.11 -11.00 11.45
CA GLY A 112 -19.12 -11.78 12.20
C GLY A 112 -17.79 -12.01 11.46
N ASP A 113 -17.56 -11.29 10.36
CA ASP A 113 -16.31 -11.32 9.60
C ASP A 113 -15.41 -10.16 10.04
N PRO A 114 -14.24 -10.42 10.65
CA PRO A 114 -13.34 -9.37 11.11
C PRO A 114 -12.75 -8.51 9.98
N TYR A 115 -12.92 -8.91 8.71
CA TYR A 115 -12.46 -8.14 7.55
C TYR A 115 -13.57 -7.34 6.88
N THR A 116 -14.83 -7.60 7.23
CA THR A 116 -15.97 -6.81 6.76
C THR A 116 -16.24 -5.73 7.79
N VAL A 117 -15.89 -4.48 7.47
CA VAL A 117 -15.94 -3.34 8.38
C VAL A 117 -16.39 -2.08 7.64
N PHE A 118 -17.12 -1.21 8.33
CA PHE A 118 -17.44 0.11 7.83
C PHE A 118 -16.45 1.12 8.41
N PHE A 119 -15.93 1.98 7.55
CA PHE A 119 -15.10 3.12 7.94
C PHE A 119 -15.89 4.40 7.72
N PRO A 120 -16.17 5.19 8.77
CA PRO A 120 -16.64 6.56 8.61
C PRO A 120 -15.67 7.39 7.74
N PRO A 121 -16.11 8.53 7.17
CA PRO A 121 -15.32 9.27 6.18
C PRO A 121 -13.86 9.59 6.58
N SER A 122 -13.64 9.99 7.83
CA SER A 122 -12.31 10.29 8.36
C SER A 122 -11.41 9.05 8.39
N GLU A 123 -11.94 7.91 8.84
CA GLU A 123 -11.23 6.64 8.89
C GLU A 123 -11.01 6.05 7.50
N ALA A 124 -11.99 6.18 6.61
CA ALA A 124 -11.89 5.74 5.21
C ALA A 124 -10.72 6.45 4.50
N LYS A 125 -10.58 7.76 4.72
CA LYS A 125 -9.45 8.55 4.20
C LYS A 125 -8.11 8.04 4.74
N VAL A 126 -8.02 7.84 6.06
CA VAL A 126 -6.80 7.31 6.71
C VAL A 126 -6.43 5.93 6.16
N PHE A 127 -7.42 5.07 5.97
CA PHE A 127 -7.24 3.74 5.39
C PHE A 127 -6.71 3.81 3.95
N GLN A 128 -7.30 4.65 3.10
CA GLN A 128 -6.85 4.84 1.72
C GLN A 128 -5.42 5.38 1.63
N GLU A 129 -5.08 6.37 2.46
CA GLU A 129 -3.71 6.93 2.54
C GLU A 129 -2.68 5.87 2.97
N ASN A 130 -3.05 5.01 3.94
CA ASN A 130 -2.19 3.91 4.40
C ASN A 130 -1.88 2.92 3.27
N ILE A 131 -2.90 2.47 2.53
CA ILE A 131 -2.68 1.49 1.46
C ILE A 131 -1.86 2.13 0.32
N ALA A 132 -2.15 3.38 -0.04
CA ALA A 132 -1.39 4.12 -1.05
C ALA A 132 0.12 4.21 -0.72
N GLY A 133 0.51 4.00 0.55
CA GLY A 133 1.88 4.15 1.02
C GLY A 133 2.33 5.61 1.13
N ASN A 134 1.36 6.52 1.12
CA ASN A 134 1.55 7.97 1.19
C ASN A 134 0.58 8.48 2.25
N PHE A 135 1.03 8.60 3.50
CA PHE A 135 0.20 9.18 4.56
C PHE A 135 0.66 10.61 4.87
N GLY A 136 -0.32 11.49 5.09
CA GLY A 136 -0.08 12.86 5.50
C GLY A 136 0.32 12.91 6.97
N GLY A 137 1.50 13.45 7.27
CA GLY A 137 1.99 13.52 8.64
C GLY A 137 3.35 14.19 8.73
N VAL A 138 4.05 13.95 9.84
CA VAL A 138 5.34 14.61 10.12
C VAL A 138 6.54 13.66 10.07
N GLY A 139 6.31 12.35 10.07
CA GLY A 139 7.36 11.33 9.95
C GLY A 139 8.07 11.02 11.27
N ILE A 140 7.31 10.61 12.27
CA ILE A 140 7.82 10.23 13.61
C ILE A 140 7.42 8.77 13.87
N GLU A 141 8.36 7.96 14.33
CA GLU A 141 8.08 6.68 14.95
C GLU A 141 7.79 6.89 16.44
N LEU A 142 6.61 6.43 16.88
CA LEU A 142 6.12 6.59 18.25
C LEU A 142 6.21 5.27 19.00
N GLY A 143 6.37 5.39 20.30
CA GLY A 143 6.26 4.27 21.22
C GLY A 143 5.92 4.75 22.60
N VAL A 144 5.80 3.80 23.51
CA VAL A 144 5.60 4.07 24.93
C VAL A 144 6.87 3.63 25.66
N ASN A 145 7.45 4.50 26.47
CA ASN A 145 8.61 4.14 27.26
C ASN A 145 8.23 3.19 28.42
N LYS A 146 9.23 2.76 29.21
CA LYS A 146 9.01 1.84 30.34
C LYS A 146 8.08 2.40 31.44
N GLU A 147 7.88 3.70 31.46
CA GLU A 147 7.07 4.43 32.44
C GLU A 147 5.64 4.69 31.93
N GLY A 148 5.29 4.23 30.72
CA GLY A 148 3.97 4.45 30.15
C GLY A 148 3.82 5.77 29.39
N ILE A 149 4.90 6.52 29.17
CA ILE A 149 4.86 7.86 28.55
C ILE A 149 5.07 7.76 27.04
N LEU A 150 4.21 8.46 26.28
CA LEU A 150 4.33 8.59 24.83
C LEU A 150 5.65 9.26 24.45
N THR A 151 6.45 8.56 23.66
CA THR A 151 7.85 8.91 23.38
C THR A 151 8.15 8.79 21.89
N VAL A 152 9.00 9.67 21.38
CA VAL A 152 9.59 9.53 20.05
C VAL A 152 10.65 8.44 20.08
N ILE A 153 10.43 7.36 19.34
CA ILE A 153 11.44 6.32 19.12
C ILE A 153 12.52 6.88 18.20
N ALA A 154 12.13 7.38 17.03
CA ALA A 154 13.01 8.06 16.10
C ALA A 154 12.23 8.97 15.14
N PRO A 155 12.78 10.13 14.73
CA PRO A 155 12.33 10.81 13.53
C PRO A 155 12.74 9.99 12.29
N LEU A 156 11.87 9.95 11.29
CA LEU A 156 12.19 9.31 10.01
C LEU A 156 13.14 10.21 9.20
N LYS A 157 14.16 9.62 8.59
CA LYS A 157 15.16 10.37 7.81
C LYS A 157 14.51 11.10 6.63
N GLY A 158 14.90 12.35 6.43
CA GLY A 158 14.41 13.20 5.33
C GLY A 158 12.97 13.66 5.48
N THR A 159 12.35 13.52 6.66
CA THR A 159 10.95 13.92 6.90
C THR A 159 10.83 15.29 7.59
N PRO A 160 9.63 15.91 7.62
CA PRO A 160 9.42 17.17 8.31
C PRO A 160 9.86 17.17 9.78
N ALA A 161 9.65 16.08 10.51
CA ALA A 161 10.02 15.98 11.92
C ALA A 161 11.54 16.01 12.13
N GLU A 162 12.31 15.28 11.31
CA GLU A 162 13.77 15.35 11.36
C GLU A 162 14.26 16.78 11.06
N ARG A 163 13.71 17.43 10.02
CA ARG A 163 14.06 18.82 9.66
C ARG A 163 13.67 19.84 10.72
N ALA A 164 12.59 19.59 11.45
CA ALA A 164 12.12 20.43 12.55
C ALA A 164 12.92 20.23 13.85
N GLY A 165 13.85 19.27 13.89
CA GLY A 165 14.69 19.02 15.05
C GLY A 165 14.04 18.15 16.13
N VAL A 166 13.09 17.29 15.76
CA VAL A 166 12.58 16.22 16.64
C VAL A 166 13.67 15.18 16.84
N HIS A 167 13.88 14.72 18.08
CA HIS A 167 14.94 13.77 18.44
C HIS A 167 14.38 12.48 19.01
N ALA A 168 15.13 11.39 18.84
CA ALA A 168 14.89 10.14 19.56
C ALA A 168 14.94 10.38 21.08
N GLY A 169 13.96 9.85 21.80
CA GLY A 169 13.82 10.01 23.25
C GLY A 169 13.05 11.24 23.70
N ASP A 170 12.59 12.11 22.78
CA ASP A 170 11.69 13.21 23.15
C ASP A 170 10.38 12.64 23.73
N LEU A 171 9.99 13.08 24.93
CA LEU A 171 8.70 12.75 25.51
C LEU A 171 7.65 13.71 24.95
N ILE A 172 6.56 13.20 24.41
CA ILE A 172 5.50 14.04 23.85
C ILE A 172 4.58 14.42 24.99
N VAL A 173 4.45 15.73 25.28
CA VAL A 173 3.62 16.27 26.38
C VAL A 173 2.25 16.72 25.88
N SER A 174 2.20 17.32 24.68
CA SER A 174 0.93 17.68 24.04
C SER A 174 1.03 17.70 22.52
N ILE A 175 -0.12 17.48 21.87
CA ILE A 175 -0.31 17.55 20.42
C ILE A 175 -1.52 18.45 20.17
N ASN A 176 -1.34 19.57 19.44
CA ASN A 176 -2.36 20.61 19.24
C ASN A 176 -3.06 21.00 20.55
N GLU A 177 -2.26 21.33 21.58
CA GLU A 177 -2.72 21.72 22.93
C GLU A 177 -3.41 20.60 23.74
N LYS A 178 -3.69 19.44 23.14
CA LYS A 178 -4.24 18.28 23.84
C LYS A 178 -3.13 17.53 24.57
N SER A 179 -3.28 17.37 25.89
CA SER A 179 -2.37 16.54 26.71
C SER A 179 -2.30 15.11 26.16
N THR A 180 -1.11 14.55 26.15
CA THR A 180 -0.83 13.15 25.77
C THR A 180 -0.79 12.20 26.98
N ASP A 181 -1.06 12.69 28.19
CA ASP A 181 -1.14 11.84 29.38
C ASP A 181 -2.25 10.80 29.24
N GLY A 182 -1.90 9.52 29.42
CA GLY A 182 -2.80 8.38 29.20
C GLY A 182 -3.22 8.14 27.74
N MET A 183 -2.70 8.90 26.78
CA MET A 183 -3.04 8.77 25.35
C MET A 183 -2.36 7.54 24.75
N SER A 184 -3.14 6.74 24.01
CA SER A 184 -2.59 5.62 23.24
C SER A 184 -1.77 6.10 22.04
N THR A 185 -0.91 5.24 21.50
CA THR A 185 -0.18 5.54 20.27
C THR A 185 -1.12 5.80 19.10
N ASP A 186 -2.26 5.11 19.03
CA ASP A 186 -3.21 5.24 17.92
C ASP A 186 -3.95 6.59 17.96
N GLU A 187 -4.36 7.03 19.15
CA GLU A 187 -4.92 8.38 19.34
C GLU A 187 -3.91 9.46 18.98
N ALA A 188 -2.66 9.31 19.40
CA ALA A 188 -1.59 10.24 19.05
C ALA A 188 -1.37 10.28 17.52
N VAL A 189 -1.32 9.12 16.87
CA VAL A 189 -1.20 9.01 15.40
C VAL A 189 -2.35 9.75 14.71
N HIS A 190 -3.58 9.61 15.21
CA HIS A 190 -4.76 10.30 14.65
C HIS A 190 -4.61 11.84 14.72
N LEU A 191 -4.10 12.39 15.82
CA LEU A 191 -3.87 13.83 15.97
C LEU A 191 -2.70 14.35 15.10
N ILE A 192 -1.67 13.51 14.94
CA ILE A 192 -0.45 13.86 14.21
C ILE A 192 -0.67 13.82 12.70
N ARG A 193 -1.51 12.91 12.23
CA ARG A 193 -1.88 12.82 10.82
C ARG A 193 -2.77 13.97 10.39
N GLY A 194 -2.80 14.23 9.09
CA GLY A 194 -3.59 15.32 8.51
C GLY A 194 -3.07 15.73 7.14
N GLU A 195 -3.80 16.63 6.50
CA GLU A 195 -3.52 17.02 5.12
C GLU A 195 -2.14 17.67 4.96
N LYS A 196 -1.48 17.35 3.85
CA LYS A 196 -0.21 17.98 3.47
C LYS A 196 -0.34 19.51 3.47
N GLY A 197 0.66 20.18 4.04
CA GLY A 197 0.70 21.64 4.14
C GLY A 197 0.00 22.21 5.39
N THR A 198 -0.84 21.43 6.08
CA THR A 198 -1.35 21.81 7.39
C THR A 198 -0.27 21.66 8.46
N THR A 199 -0.44 22.28 9.62
CA THR A 199 0.52 22.22 10.73
C THR A 199 -0.03 21.40 11.90
N VAL A 200 0.89 20.84 12.68
CA VAL A 200 0.63 20.27 14.00
C VAL A 200 1.62 20.85 14.99
N ALA A 201 1.11 21.31 16.13
CA ALA A 201 1.92 21.83 17.22
C ALA A 201 2.21 20.71 18.22
N PHE A 202 3.46 20.64 18.65
CA PHE A 202 3.94 19.73 19.68
C PHE A 202 4.58 20.50 20.82
N VAL A 203 4.36 20.01 22.04
CA VAL A 203 5.23 20.30 23.18
C VAL A 203 5.93 19.01 23.54
N PHE A 204 7.26 19.01 23.46
CA PHE A 204 8.11 17.90 23.89
C PHE A 204 8.78 18.22 25.22
N ALA A 205 9.08 17.21 26.03
CA ALA A 205 10.04 17.31 27.12
C ALA A 205 11.33 16.61 26.71
N ARG A 206 12.39 17.40 26.54
CA ARG A 206 13.75 16.94 26.19
C ARG A 206 14.68 17.23 27.34
N GLU A 207 15.24 16.18 27.94
CA GLU A 207 16.10 16.30 29.13
C GLU A 207 15.44 17.14 30.26
N GLY A 208 14.12 16.99 30.42
CA GLY A 208 13.32 17.71 31.42
C GLY A 208 12.97 19.16 31.07
N LYS A 209 13.32 19.66 29.88
CA LYS A 209 12.98 21.01 29.42
C LYS A 209 11.90 20.98 28.32
N PRO A 210 10.94 21.92 28.35
CA PRO A 210 9.95 22.03 27.30
C PRO A 210 10.58 22.52 25.99
N VAL A 211 10.21 21.87 24.88
CA VAL A 211 10.57 22.24 23.51
C VAL A 211 9.30 22.30 22.69
N GLU A 212 8.94 23.49 22.22
CA GLU A 212 7.76 23.70 21.39
C GLU A 212 8.14 23.69 19.92
N LEU A 213 7.50 22.83 19.13
CA LEU A 213 7.72 22.73 17.69
C LEU A 213 6.39 22.74 16.96
N THR A 214 6.26 23.62 15.97
CA THR A 214 5.18 23.55 14.99
C THR A 214 5.73 22.95 13.71
N ILE A 215 5.18 21.82 13.29
CA ILE A 215 5.70 21.04 12.16
C ILE A 215 4.65 21.02 11.07
N THR A 216 5.03 21.42 9.85
CA THR A 216 4.17 21.31 8.67
C THR A 216 4.14 19.86 8.19
N ARG A 217 2.94 19.30 8.04
CA ARG A 217 2.70 17.97 7.51
C ARG A 217 3.12 17.90 6.04
N ASP A 218 3.71 16.78 5.67
CA ASP A 218 4.03 16.44 4.29
C ASP A 218 3.62 14.98 4.02
N THR A 219 3.75 14.56 2.77
CA THR A 219 3.62 13.15 2.42
C THR A 219 4.82 12.39 2.94
N ILE A 220 4.58 11.45 3.87
CA ILE A 220 5.63 10.62 4.44
C ILE A 220 5.73 9.32 3.63
N GLN A 221 6.91 9.06 3.08
CA GLN A 221 7.24 7.80 2.44
C GLN A 221 8.12 7.00 3.39
N VAL A 222 7.55 5.94 3.98
CA VAL A 222 8.34 4.97 4.73
C VAL A 222 8.97 3.99 3.72
N PRO A 223 10.28 3.69 3.79
CA PRO A 223 10.88 2.69 2.92
C PRO A 223 10.16 1.36 3.08
N THR A 224 9.49 0.89 2.02
CA THR A 224 8.80 -0.41 2.03
C THR A 224 9.74 -1.55 1.69
N ILE A 225 10.96 -1.26 1.23
CA ILE A 225 11.96 -2.24 0.83
C ILE A 225 13.34 -1.87 1.38
N ASP A 226 14.02 -2.86 1.96
CA ASP A 226 15.45 -2.84 2.21
C ASP A 226 16.14 -3.91 1.36
N ALA A 227 17.30 -3.57 0.79
CA ALA A 227 18.09 -4.51 0.00
C ALA A 227 19.55 -4.54 0.46
N SER A 228 20.12 -5.74 0.56
CA SER A 228 21.51 -5.93 0.99
C SER A 228 22.18 -7.11 0.29
N TYR A 229 23.49 -7.02 0.09
CA TYR A 229 24.31 -8.09 -0.46
C TYR A 229 25.38 -8.52 0.53
N ASP A 230 25.36 -9.78 0.94
CA ASP A 230 26.45 -10.38 1.72
C ASP A 230 27.44 -11.07 0.78
N ALA A 231 28.59 -10.41 0.57
CA ALA A 231 29.66 -10.93 -0.29
C ALA A 231 30.28 -12.24 0.22
N LYS A 232 30.17 -12.57 1.53
CA LYS A 232 30.73 -13.81 2.08
C LYS A 232 29.90 -15.03 1.69
N SER A 233 28.58 -14.94 1.82
CA SER A 233 27.66 -16.01 1.42
C SER A 233 27.26 -15.93 -0.06
N GLY A 234 27.46 -14.77 -0.70
CA GLY A 234 26.97 -14.47 -2.04
C GLY A 234 25.45 -14.40 -2.10
N VAL A 235 24.79 -14.09 -0.98
CA VAL A 235 23.33 -13.99 -0.87
C VAL A 235 22.92 -12.53 -0.95
N TYR A 236 21.98 -12.25 -1.86
CA TYR A 236 21.28 -10.98 -1.93
C TYR A 236 19.95 -11.10 -1.19
N THR A 237 19.64 -10.15 -0.32
CA THR A 237 18.38 -10.12 0.44
C THR A 237 17.59 -8.90 0.02
N ILE A 238 16.31 -9.09 -0.28
CA ILE A 238 15.30 -8.04 -0.45
C ILE A 238 14.26 -8.26 0.65
N ALA A 239 14.24 -7.40 1.67
CA ALA A 239 13.18 -7.36 2.66
C ALA A 239 12.08 -6.43 2.17
N LEU A 240 10.84 -6.90 2.15
CA LEU A 240 9.67 -6.14 1.76
C LEU A 240 8.72 -6.09 2.95
N TYR A 241 8.42 -4.89 3.45
CA TYR A 241 7.64 -4.69 4.66
C TYR A 241 6.15 -4.43 4.40
N SER A 242 5.78 -3.98 3.19
CA SER A 242 4.39 -3.78 2.77
C SER A 242 4.24 -3.70 1.25
N PHE A 243 3.08 -4.10 0.72
CA PHE A 243 2.72 -4.00 -0.70
C PHE A 243 1.94 -2.70 -0.97
N THR A 244 2.61 -1.56 -0.93
CA THR A 244 2.03 -0.27 -1.30
C THR A 244 1.99 -0.10 -2.83
N GLN A 245 1.40 0.99 -3.31
CA GLN A 245 1.23 1.26 -4.74
C GLN A 245 2.58 1.35 -5.48
N ASN A 246 3.62 1.83 -4.81
CA ASN A 246 4.97 1.96 -5.35
C ASN A 246 5.86 0.72 -5.13
N SER A 247 5.42 -0.28 -4.34
CA SER A 247 6.27 -1.42 -3.99
C SER A 247 6.71 -2.23 -5.21
N GLY A 248 5.88 -2.42 -6.23
CA GLY A 248 6.27 -3.13 -7.46
C GLY A 248 7.47 -2.51 -8.18
N GLN A 249 7.50 -1.18 -8.30
CA GLN A 249 8.64 -0.46 -8.90
C GLN A 249 9.88 -0.50 -8.00
N LEU A 250 9.72 -0.33 -6.69
CA LEU A 250 10.83 -0.43 -5.75
C LEU A 250 11.46 -1.83 -5.77
N PHE A 251 10.64 -2.87 -5.88
CA PHE A 251 11.09 -4.25 -5.99
C PHE A 251 11.80 -4.50 -7.31
N SER A 252 11.29 -3.96 -8.42
CA SER A 252 11.94 -3.99 -9.73
C SER A 252 13.35 -3.36 -9.69
N ASN A 253 13.50 -2.25 -8.97
CA ASN A 253 14.78 -1.58 -8.77
C ASN A 253 15.74 -2.44 -7.93
N ALA A 254 15.24 -3.04 -6.84
CA ALA A 254 16.01 -3.97 -6.00
C ALA A 254 16.44 -5.24 -6.77
N LEU A 255 15.62 -5.73 -7.71
CA LEU A 255 16.01 -6.80 -8.61
C LEU A 255 17.07 -6.35 -9.63
N ALA A 256 17.05 -5.10 -10.06
CA ALA A 256 18.09 -4.55 -10.94
C ALA A 256 19.45 -4.49 -10.23
N THR A 257 19.47 -4.06 -8.98
CA THR A 257 20.69 -4.06 -8.15
C THR A 257 21.15 -5.48 -7.82
N PHE A 258 20.23 -6.41 -7.58
CA PHE A 258 20.53 -7.84 -7.46
C PHE A 258 21.23 -8.36 -8.73
N ARG A 259 20.68 -8.11 -9.92
CA ARG A 259 21.33 -8.51 -11.19
C ARG A 259 22.73 -7.91 -11.35
N ALA A 260 22.87 -6.62 -11.07
CA ALA A 260 24.15 -5.92 -11.20
C ALA A 260 25.22 -6.44 -10.20
N SER A 261 24.80 -7.01 -9.07
CA SER A 261 25.71 -7.62 -8.09
C SER A 261 26.35 -8.93 -8.58
N GLY A 262 25.79 -9.57 -9.62
CA GLY A 262 26.22 -10.89 -10.09
C GLY A 262 25.83 -12.05 -9.18
N ALA A 263 25.07 -11.80 -8.11
CA ALA A 263 24.58 -12.83 -7.22
C ALA A 263 23.57 -13.76 -7.92
N THR A 264 23.58 -15.04 -7.52
CA THR A 264 22.64 -16.08 -8.00
C THR A 264 21.87 -16.73 -6.84
N ARG A 265 21.91 -16.11 -5.66
CA ARG A 265 21.19 -16.55 -4.46
C ARG A 265 20.38 -15.37 -3.94
N LEU A 266 19.07 -15.52 -3.90
CA LEU A 266 18.14 -14.47 -3.52
C LEU A 266 17.31 -14.92 -2.31
N VAL A 267 17.26 -14.08 -1.29
CA VAL A 267 16.28 -14.16 -0.20
C VAL A 267 15.29 -13.03 -0.38
N ILE A 268 14.01 -13.36 -0.39
CA ILE A 268 12.91 -12.40 -0.27
C ILE A 268 12.37 -12.53 1.16
N ASP A 269 12.52 -11.51 1.98
CA ASP A 269 12.05 -11.53 3.37
C ASP A 269 10.67 -10.87 3.46
N LEU A 270 9.64 -11.67 3.75
CA LEU A 270 8.24 -11.24 3.92
C LEU A 270 7.77 -11.39 5.37
N ARG A 271 8.68 -11.65 6.32
CA ARG A 271 8.35 -11.79 7.73
C ARG A 271 7.78 -10.47 8.27
N GLY A 272 6.69 -10.55 9.02
CA GLY A 272 5.99 -9.38 9.55
C GLY A 272 5.25 -8.54 8.51
N ASN A 273 5.21 -8.92 7.23
CA ASN A 273 4.58 -8.14 6.17
C ASN A 273 3.08 -8.48 6.02
N PRO A 274 2.16 -7.56 6.38
CA PRO A 274 0.71 -7.82 6.39
C PRO A 274 0.05 -7.82 4.99
N GLY A 275 0.84 -7.64 3.93
CA GLY A 275 0.38 -7.59 2.54
C GLY A 275 0.16 -6.16 2.05
N GLY A 276 -0.92 -5.94 1.30
CA GLY A 276 -1.24 -4.67 0.63
C GLY A 276 -1.92 -4.91 -0.72
N TYR A 277 -1.60 -4.11 -1.74
CA TYR A 277 -2.19 -4.20 -3.07
C TYR A 277 -1.88 -5.53 -3.78
N LEU A 278 -2.93 -6.11 -4.35
CA LEU A 278 -2.87 -7.31 -5.16
C LEU A 278 -2.00 -7.10 -6.41
N GLU A 279 -2.17 -5.97 -7.08
CA GLU A 279 -1.47 -5.64 -8.32
C GLU A 279 0.04 -5.58 -8.10
N SER A 280 0.47 -5.11 -6.93
CA SER A 280 1.87 -5.13 -6.51
C SER A 280 2.39 -6.57 -6.37
N ALA A 281 1.61 -7.49 -5.79
CA ALA A 281 1.99 -8.90 -5.71
C ALA A 281 2.05 -9.56 -7.09
N VAL A 282 1.08 -9.31 -7.97
CA VAL A 282 1.06 -9.81 -9.36
C VAL A 282 2.26 -9.28 -10.15
N ASN A 283 2.55 -7.99 -10.04
CA ASN A 283 3.70 -7.35 -10.67
C ASN A 283 5.02 -8.00 -10.21
N MET A 284 5.20 -8.18 -8.89
CA MET A 284 6.39 -8.83 -8.33
C MET A 284 6.51 -10.29 -8.78
N ALA A 285 5.42 -11.07 -8.72
CA ALA A 285 5.40 -12.46 -9.17
C ALA A 285 5.76 -12.60 -10.66
N SER A 286 5.43 -11.58 -11.47
CA SER A 286 5.70 -11.56 -12.91
C SER A 286 7.18 -11.56 -13.28
N HIS A 287 8.08 -11.19 -12.35
CA HIS A 287 9.52 -11.33 -12.57
C HIS A 287 10.00 -12.79 -12.57
N PHE A 288 9.26 -13.66 -11.89
CA PHE A 288 9.65 -15.03 -11.60
C PHE A 288 8.88 -16.05 -12.43
N LEU A 289 7.62 -15.74 -12.77
CA LEU A 289 6.72 -16.64 -13.46
C LEU A 289 6.66 -16.34 -14.97
N PRO A 290 6.46 -17.35 -15.83
CA PRO A 290 6.27 -17.13 -17.26
C PRO A 290 5.00 -16.33 -17.53
N LYS A 291 4.96 -15.64 -18.68
CA LYS A 291 3.75 -14.92 -19.12
C LYS A 291 2.56 -15.87 -19.20
N GLY A 292 1.41 -15.46 -18.66
CA GLY A 292 0.18 -16.27 -18.59
C GLY A 292 0.18 -17.32 -17.47
N GLY A 293 1.25 -17.43 -16.68
CA GLY A 293 1.25 -18.28 -15.48
C GLY A 293 0.32 -17.70 -14.42
N THR A 294 -0.57 -18.52 -13.85
CA THR A 294 -1.46 -18.08 -12.77
C THR A 294 -0.66 -17.63 -11.54
N VAL A 295 -1.01 -16.45 -11.01
CA VAL A 295 -0.49 -15.94 -9.73
C VAL A 295 -1.48 -16.27 -8.61
N VAL A 296 -2.74 -15.92 -8.80
CA VAL A 296 -3.82 -16.16 -7.82
C VAL A 296 -5.17 -16.15 -8.53
N THR A 297 -6.16 -16.77 -7.91
CA THR A 297 -7.56 -16.74 -8.37
C THR A 297 -8.46 -16.16 -7.27
N GLU A 298 -9.36 -15.27 -7.66
CA GLU A 298 -10.50 -14.84 -6.86
C GLU A 298 -11.65 -15.83 -7.07
N ASP A 299 -11.97 -16.57 -6.01
CA ASP A 299 -13.11 -17.47 -5.98
C ASP A 299 -14.30 -16.80 -5.28
N TYR A 300 -15.29 -16.42 -6.08
CA TYR A 300 -16.52 -15.76 -5.62
C TYR A 300 -17.58 -16.74 -5.13
N LYS A 301 -17.25 -18.04 -4.98
CA LYS A 301 -18.16 -19.07 -4.47
C LYS A 301 -19.47 -19.15 -5.27
N GLY A 302 -19.40 -18.90 -6.58
CA GLY A 302 -20.56 -18.94 -7.47
C GLY A 302 -21.47 -17.71 -7.42
N LYS A 303 -21.14 -16.67 -6.63
CA LYS A 303 -21.84 -15.37 -6.71
C LYS A 303 -21.54 -14.64 -8.01
N GLN A 304 -20.37 -14.89 -8.60
CA GLN A 304 -19.97 -14.47 -9.94
C GLN A 304 -18.89 -15.40 -10.49
N GLU A 305 -18.45 -15.16 -11.74
CA GLU A 305 -17.34 -15.90 -12.33
C GLU A 305 -16.02 -15.60 -11.60
N ASN A 306 -15.14 -16.60 -11.53
CA ASN A 306 -13.84 -16.46 -10.88
C ASN A 306 -12.90 -15.62 -11.73
N ILE A 307 -12.13 -14.73 -11.09
CA ILE A 307 -11.13 -13.90 -11.77
C ILE A 307 -9.76 -14.52 -11.56
N VAL A 308 -9.05 -14.80 -12.65
CA VAL A 308 -7.67 -15.31 -12.62
C VAL A 308 -6.71 -14.17 -12.88
N HIS A 309 -5.77 -13.96 -11.96
CA HIS A 309 -4.69 -12.99 -12.12
C HIS A 309 -3.45 -13.69 -12.64
N GLU A 310 -3.00 -13.29 -13.84
CA GLU A 310 -1.90 -13.92 -14.55
C GLU A 310 -0.62 -13.09 -14.49
N SER A 311 0.51 -13.78 -14.54
CA SER A 311 1.84 -13.20 -14.67
C SER A 311 1.99 -12.51 -16.03
N LEU A 312 2.56 -11.31 -16.01
CA LEU A 312 2.97 -10.58 -17.21
C LEU A 312 4.24 -11.16 -17.84
N GLY A 313 5.00 -11.98 -17.11
CA GLY A 313 6.26 -12.59 -17.57
C GLY A 313 7.36 -11.57 -17.85
N THR A 314 7.53 -10.59 -16.96
CA THR A 314 8.54 -9.53 -17.11
C THR A 314 9.97 -10.07 -16.99
N GLY A 315 10.15 -11.20 -16.30
CA GLY A 315 11.44 -11.87 -16.16
C GLY A 315 12.47 -11.02 -15.42
N GLY A 316 13.74 -11.22 -15.78
CA GLY A 316 14.87 -10.48 -15.19
C GLY A 316 15.50 -11.16 -13.97
N ILE A 317 15.19 -12.43 -13.74
CA ILE A 317 15.92 -13.27 -12.79
C ILE A 317 17.00 -14.05 -13.55
N PRO A 318 18.29 -13.96 -13.15
CA PRO A 318 19.36 -14.71 -13.80
C PRO A 318 19.08 -16.22 -13.77
N ALA A 319 19.41 -16.91 -14.87
CA ALA A 319 19.24 -18.35 -14.95
C ALA A 319 20.01 -19.08 -13.84
N GLY A 320 19.38 -20.10 -13.24
CA GLY A 320 19.97 -20.86 -12.14
C GLY A 320 19.96 -20.14 -10.78
N THR A 321 19.30 -18.99 -10.66
CA THR A 321 19.11 -18.32 -9.37
C THR A 321 18.34 -19.23 -8.41
N LYS A 322 18.91 -19.44 -7.21
CA LYS A 322 18.21 -20.10 -6.11
C LYS A 322 17.48 -19.06 -5.27
N ILE A 323 16.21 -19.31 -4.98
CA ILE A 323 15.34 -18.34 -4.30
C ILE A 323 14.76 -18.96 -3.04
N VAL A 324 14.89 -18.25 -1.93
CA VAL A 324 14.18 -18.53 -0.69
C VAL A 324 13.26 -17.36 -0.37
N ILE A 325 12.07 -17.67 0.15
CA ILE A 325 11.16 -16.69 0.75
C ILE A 325 11.10 -16.98 2.25
N LEU A 326 11.40 -15.98 3.07
CA LEU A 326 11.20 -16.05 4.51
C LEU A 326 9.77 -15.61 4.84
N ILE A 327 9.06 -16.45 5.60
CA ILE A 327 7.68 -16.17 6.05
C ILE A 327 7.53 -16.43 7.55
N ASP A 328 6.59 -15.72 8.16
CA ASP A 328 6.13 -15.97 9.53
C ASP A 328 4.64 -15.65 9.72
N GLN A 329 4.16 -15.72 10.96
CA GLN A 329 2.77 -15.43 11.31
C GLN A 329 2.32 -13.99 11.00
N GLY A 330 3.24 -13.07 10.73
CA GLY A 330 2.92 -11.72 10.28
C GLY A 330 2.85 -11.59 8.75
N SER A 331 3.31 -12.58 7.99
CA SER A 331 3.15 -12.63 6.54
C SER A 331 1.68 -12.89 6.19
N ALA A 332 1.00 -11.91 5.57
CA ALA A 332 -0.43 -12.01 5.27
C ALA A 332 -0.80 -11.50 3.85
N SER A 333 -1.95 -11.93 3.34
CA SER A 333 -2.59 -11.36 2.13
C SER A 333 -1.66 -11.34 0.91
N ALA A 334 -1.33 -10.18 0.33
CA ALA A 334 -0.43 -10.05 -0.81
C ALA A 334 0.94 -10.75 -0.61
N SER A 335 1.45 -10.83 0.61
CA SER A 335 2.64 -11.61 0.95
C SER A 335 2.43 -13.10 0.70
N GLU A 336 1.26 -13.62 1.10
CA GLU A 336 0.85 -15.02 0.90
C GLU A 336 0.53 -15.30 -0.57
N ILE A 337 0.02 -14.32 -1.31
CA ILE A 337 -0.20 -14.44 -2.76
C ILE A 337 1.15 -14.60 -3.47
N LEU A 338 2.11 -13.71 -3.22
CA LEU A 338 3.44 -13.81 -3.83
C LEU A 338 4.14 -15.11 -3.44
N ALA A 339 4.19 -15.41 -2.14
CA ALA A 339 4.86 -16.61 -1.64
C ALA A 339 4.19 -17.89 -2.15
N GLY A 340 2.86 -17.96 -2.13
CA GLY A 340 2.09 -19.12 -2.59
C GLY A 340 2.23 -19.35 -4.09
N ALA A 341 2.24 -18.29 -4.90
CA ALA A 341 2.45 -18.39 -6.34
C ALA A 341 3.84 -18.97 -6.68
N LEU A 342 4.88 -18.48 -6.01
CA LEU A 342 6.25 -18.93 -6.25
C LEU A 342 6.53 -20.32 -5.64
N GLN A 343 5.88 -20.67 -4.54
CA GLN A 343 5.91 -22.01 -3.97
C GLN A 343 5.27 -23.02 -4.93
N ASP A 344 4.07 -22.73 -5.42
CA ASP A 344 3.31 -23.63 -6.30
C ASP A 344 3.99 -23.85 -7.64
N ALA A 345 4.62 -22.80 -8.17
CA ALA A 345 5.45 -22.88 -9.36
C ALA A 345 6.82 -23.56 -9.13
N LYS A 346 7.15 -23.93 -7.89
CA LYS A 346 8.46 -24.48 -7.47
C LYS A 346 9.64 -23.57 -7.83
N VAL A 347 9.40 -22.25 -7.86
CA VAL A 347 10.44 -21.25 -8.15
C VAL A 347 11.19 -20.86 -6.88
N ALA A 348 10.52 -20.87 -5.73
CA ALA A 348 11.12 -20.53 -4.45
C ALA A 348 10.80 -21.56 -3.37
N THR A 349 11.70 -21.68 -2.40
CA THR A 349 11.50 -22.47 -1.18
C THR A 349 11.10 -21.56 -0.03
N LEU A 350 10.02 -21.88 0.66
CA LEU A 350 9.53 -21.13 1.81
C LEU A 350 10.19 -21.66 3.09
N ILE A 351 10.78 -20.76 3.86
CA ILE A 351 11.46 -21.09 5.13
C ILE A 351 10.92 -20.20 6.24
N GLY A 352 10.66 -20.78 7.41
CA GLY A 352 10.21 -20.03 8.59
C GLY A 352 9.04 -20.71 9.27
N THR A 353 8.00 -19.96 9.60
CA THR A 353 6.77 -20.51 10.22
C THR A 353 5.58 -20.35 9.30
N ARG A 354 4.47 -21.00 9.66
CA ARG A 354 3.19 -20.83 8.96
C ARG A 354 2.82 -19.33 8.88
N SER A 355 2.25 -18.92 7.75
CA SER A 355 1.79 -17.55 7.52
C SER A 355 0.42 -17.29 8.16
N PHE A 356 -0.04 -16.04 8.12
CA PHE A 356 -1.23 -15.60 8.87
C PHE A 356 -2.55 -16.27 8.42
N GLY A 357 -2.76 -16.47 7.12
CA GLY A 357 -3.97 -17.08 6.56
C GLY A 357 -5.06 -16.10 6.15
N LYS A 358 -4.70 -14.89 5.69
CA LYS A 358 -5.68 -13.92 5.18
C LYS A 358 -5.99 -14.20 3.72
N GLY A 359 -6.92 -15.13 3.50
CA GLY A 359 -7.35 -15.57 2.18
C GLY A 359 -8.62 -14.92 1.64
N SER A 360 -9.07 -13.78 2.16
CA SER A 360 -10.27 -13.08 1.68
C SER A 360 -9.94 -11.90 0.75
N VAL A 361 -10.78 -11.69 -0.26
CA VAL A 361 -10.78 -10.51 -1.13
C VAL A 361 -11.72 -9.48 -0.54
N GLN A 362 -11.28 -8.22 -0.42
CA GLN A 362 -12.12 -7.13 0.03
C GLN A 362 -12.43 -6.17 -1.13
N GLU A 363 -13.67 -5.74 -1.21
CA GLU A 363 -14.12 -4.64 -2.06
C GLU A 363 -14.45 -3.43 -1.17
N LEU A 364 -14.20 -2.21 -1.68
CA LEU A 364 -14.58 -0.97 -1.02
C LEU A 364 -15.80 -0.38 -1.73
N VAL A 365 -16.87 -0.17 -0.97
CA VAL A 365 -18.10 0.46 -1.42
C VAL A 365 -18.22 1.82 -0.75
N ASP A 366 -18.49 2.88 -1.52
CA ASP A 366 -18.76 4.21 -0.95
C ASP A 366 -20.14 4.21 -0.30
N ILE A 367 -20.22 4.64 0.96
CA ILE A 367 -21.50 4.82 1.64
C ILE A 367 -21.45 6.18 2.34
N ASP A 368 -22.12 7.17 1.75
CA ASP A 368 -22.21 8.54 2.25
C ASP A 368 -20.85 9.19 2.57
N GLY A 369 -19.85 8.95 1.71
CA GLY A 369 -18.47 9.42 1.89
C GLY A 369 -17.64 8.64 2.91
N GLY A 370 -18.24 7.65 3.58
CA GLY A 370 -17.53 6.57 4.27
C GLY A 370 -17.22 5.41 3.31
N SER A 371 -16.62 4.35 3.83
CA SER A 371 -16.25 3.19 3.03
C SER A 371 -16.61 1.87 3.73
N LEU A 372 -17.54 1.13 3.14
CA LEU A 372 -17.79 -0.25 3.52
C LEU A 372 -16.77 -1.15 2.85
N LYS A 373 -15.89 -1.75 3.65
CA LYS A 373 -15.00 -2.81 3.20
C LYS A 373 -15.70 -4.15 3.40
N VAL A 374 -16.00 -4.86 2.32
CA VAL A 374 -16.78 -6.10 2.35
C VAL A 374 -15.99 -7.26 1.75
N THR A 375 -16.03 -8.42 2.40
CA THR A 375 -15.46 -9.65 1.84
C THR A 375 -16.34 -10.20 0.72
N VAL A 376 -15.80 -10.23 -0.50
CA VAL A 376 -16.55 -10.63 -1.71
C VAL A 376 -16.11 -11.98 -2.28
N ALA A 377 -14.85 -12.34 -2.08
CA ALA A 377 -14.26 -13.58 -2.61
C ALA A 377 -13.21 -14.14 -1.65
N ARG A 378 -12.65 -15.29 -2.01
CA ARG A 378 -11.44 -15.86 -1.39
C ARG A 378 -10.33 -16.06 -2.40
N TRP A 379 -9.09 -15.90 -1.95
CA TRP A 379 -7.89 -16.19 -2.71
C TRP A 379 -7.62 -17.69 -2.76
N LEU A 380 -7.40 -18.19 -3.97
CA LEU A 380 -6.85 -19.51 -4.24
C LEU A 380 -5.45 -19.37 -4.86
N THR A 381 -4.49 -20.14 -4.36
CA THR A 381 -3.15 -20.24 -4.97
C THR A 381 -3.23 -20.94 -6.34
N PRO A 382 -2.17 -20.95 -7.16
CA PRO A 382 -2.20 -21.60 -8.48
C PRO A 382 -2.55 -23.10 -8.44
N SER A 383 -2.25 -23.79 -7.34
CA SER A 383 -2.66 -25.19 -7.12
C SER A 383 -4.08 -25.38 -6.55
N GLY A 384 -4.84 -24.28 -6.39
CA GLY A 384 -6.21 -24.29 -5.89
C GLY A 384 -6.35 -24.32 -4.37
N ARG A 385 -5.26 -24.15 -3.59
CA ARG A 385 -5.34 -24.09 -2.12
C ARG A 385 -5.94 -22.77 -1.68
N SER A 386 -6.86 -22.80 -0.71
CA SER A 386 -7.35 -21.56 -0.10
C SER A 386 -6.37 -21.08 0.96
N ILE A 387 -5.98 -19.81 0.88
CA ILE A 387 -5.11 -19.18 1.88
C ILE A 387 -5.83 -19.10 3.24
N SER A 388 -7.17 -19.04 3.24
CA SER A 388 -8.00 -19.01 4.45
C SER A 388 -7.96 -20.32 5.26
N ASP A 389 -7.41 -21.42 4.71
CA ASP A 389 -7.26 -22.70 5.42
C ASP A 389 -6.04 -22.69 6.38
N GLY A 390 -5.82 -21.56 7.04
CA GLY A 390 -4.76 -21.33 8.02
C GLY A 390 -3.40 -20.97 7.42
N GLY A 391 -3.36 -20.35 6.25
CA GLY A 391 -2.14 -19.81 5.64
C GLY A 391 -1.25 -20.83 4.94
N LEU A 392 -0.13 -20.33 4.42
CA LEU A 392 0.92 -21.11 3.79
C LEU A 392 1.75 -21.86 4.82
N ILE A 393 2.06 -23.10 4.49
CA ILE A 393 2.98 -23.94 5.25
C ILE A 393 4.37 -23.79 4.62
N PRO A 394 5.42 -23.44 5.38
CA PRO A 394 6.78 -23.36 4.85
C PRO A 394 7.27 -24.75 4.45
N ASP A 395 8.05 -24.82 3.37
CA ASP A 395 8.71 -26.07 2.95
C ASP A 395 9.72 -26.54 3.99
N ILE A 396 10.38 -25.58 4.67
CA ILE A 396 11.32 -25.84 5.76
C ILE A 396 10.89 -25.04 6.98
N LYS A 397 10.33 -25.73 7.97
CA LYS A 397 9.92 -25.12 9.23
C LYS A 397 11.12 -24.76 10.09
N VAL A 398 11.23 -23.48 10.47
CA VAL A 398 12.20 -22.95 11.43
C VAL A 398 11.53 -21.89 12.30
N GLU A 399 11.55 -22.11 13.61
CA GLU A 399 11.03 -21.18 14.60
C GLU A 399 12.09 -20.11 14.93
N ARG A 400 11.66 -18.92 15.30
CA ARG A 400 12.51 -17.88 15.89
C ARG A 400 11.93 -17.51 17.26
N THR A 401 12.65 -17.83 18.31
CA THR A 401 12.16 -17.63 19.68
C THR A 401 12.39 -16.20 20.17
N GLN A 402 11.68 -15.79 21.21
CA GLN A 402 11.93 -14.50 21.87
C GLN A 402 13.39 -14.40 22.37
N GLN A 403 13.97 -15.51 22.81
CA GLN A 403 15.37 -15.56 23.21
C GLN A 403 16.31 -15.26 22.03
N ASP A 404 16.00 -15.77 20.83
CA ASP A 404 16.77 -15.47 19.62
C ASP A 404 16.69 -13.97 19.29
N PHE A 405 15.50 -13.37 19.38
CA PHE A 405 15.32 -11.92 19.21
C PHE A 405 16.18 -11.12 20.19
N THR A 406 16.10 -11.42 21.49
CA THR A 406 16.89 -10.71 22.52
C THR A 406 18.40 -10.92 22.34
N ALA A 407 18.82 -12.07 21.82
CA ALA A 407 20.22 -12.38 21.54
C ALA A 407 20.71 -11.86 20.17
N GLY A 408 19.85 -11.18 19.39
CA GLY A 408 20.19 -10.72 18.04
C GLY A 408 20.44 -11.85 17.04
N LYS A 409 19.91 -13.05 17.29
CA LYS A 409 20.01 -14.22 16.41
C LYS A 409 18.84 -14.30 15.43
N ASP A 410 19.12 -14.81 14.25
CA ASP A 410 18.11 -15.04 13.20
C ASP A 410 18.27 -16.44 12.59
N PRO A 411 17.80 -17.50 13.30
CA PRO A 411 17.93 -18.88 12.84
C PRO A 411 17.21 -19.15 11.51
N GLN A 412 16.17 -18.39 11.18
CA GLN A 412 15.45 -18.51 9.91
C GLN A 412 16.31 -18.00 8.75
N LYS A 413 16.93 -16.83 8.91
CA LYS A 413 17.87 -16.29 7.92
C LYS A 413 19.11 -17.16 7.78
N ASP A 414 19.66 -17.64 8.90
CA ASP A 414 20.81 -18.57 8.89
C ASP A 414 20.47 -19.86 8.11
N ARG A 415 19.27 -20.42 8.33
CA ARG A 415 18.78 -21.58 7.58
C ARG A 415 18.64 -21.30 6.10
N ALA A 416 18.12 -20.13 5.72
CA ALA A 416 18.00 -19.73 4.32
C ALA A 416 19.36 -19.63 3.62
N ILE A 417 20.33 -19.00 4.27
CA ILE A 417 21.70 -18.92 3.77
C ILE A 417 22.30 -20.32 3.61
N GLN A 418 22.13 -21.19 4.61
CA GLN A 418 22.59 -22.57 4.55
C GLN A 418 21.95 -23.33 3.37
N PHE A 419 20.64 -23.19 3.17
CA PHE A 419 19.92 -23.84 2.07
C PHE A 419 20.43 -23.37 0.71
N LEU A 420 20.59 -22.06 0.52
CA LEU A 420 21.04 -21.47 -0.75
C LEU A 420 22.50 -21.83 -1.08
N THR A 421 23.34 -22.01 -0.06
CA THR A 421 24.78 -22.31 -0.23
C THR A 421 25.05 -23.81 -0.35
N THR A 422 24.35 -24.66 0.41
CA THR A 422 24.63 -26.10 0.49
C THR A 422 23.60 -26.98 -0.20
N GLY A 423 22.40 -26.47 -0.46
CA GLY A 423 21.26 -27.24 -0.97
C GLY A 423 20.64 -28.20 0.06
N LYS A 424 21.09 -28.18 1.31
CA LYS A 424 20.57 -29.00 2.40
C LYS A 424 19.60 -28.23 3.27
#